data_AF-A0AAV0Y4M0-F1
#
_entry.id   AF-A0AAV0Y4M0-F1
#
_cell.length_a   1.000
_cell.length_b   1.000
_cell.length_c   1.000
_cell.angle_alpha   90.00
_cell.angle_beta   90.00
_cell.angle_gamma   90.00
#
_symmetry.space_group_name_H-M   'P 1'
#
loop_
_entity.id
_entity.type
_entity.pdbx_description
1 polymer ?
#
loop_
_entity_poly.entity_id
_entity_poly.type
_entity_poly.pdbx_seq_one_letter_code
_entity_poly.pdbx_strand_id
1 'polypeptide(L)'
;MSIAVVPIEQLPETKVLSVSVQVEPEAEWFSRFSSYHNMVRVVAWMRRFAGRARQQTHTTDYLTREELGESLIVLVKQSQTCWLSKLHTDLGSGRPAQRSLAGLRPFLDARCVVCVGGRLTRSNLTSDDKQPILLAKESHLSVLIARHWHLVTCHSGPRVITSLITRQFWIVV
;
A
#
# COMPACT_ATOMS: atom_id res chain seq x y z
N MET A 1 39.61 -26.81 -52.37
CA MET A 1 39.48 -26.45 -50.94
C MET A 1 37.99 -26.29 -50.65
N SER A 2 37.36 -27.26 -49.97
CA SER A 2 35.94 -27.18 -49.64
C SER A 2 35.73 -26.31 -48.42
N ILE A 3 34.95 -25.24 -48.57
CA ILE A 3 34.51 -24.39 -47.45
C ILE A 3 33.42 -25.17 -46.71
N ALA A 4 33.65 -25.46 -45.43
CA ALA A 4 32.67 -26.11 -44.58
C ALA A 4 31.48 -25.15 -44.36
N VAL A 5 30.30 -25.55 -44.82
CA VAL A 5 29.06 -24.81 -44.59
C VAL A 5 28.63 -25.07 -43.15
N VAL A 6 28.71 -24.03 -42.32
CA VAL A 6 28.27 -24.11 -40.92
C VAL A 6 26.73 -24.08 -40.89
N PRO A 7 26.08 -25.04 -40.20
CA PRO A 7 24.63 -25.06 -40.04
C PRO A 7 24.10 -23.77 -39.39
N ILE A 8 22.96 -23.26 -39.86
CA ILE A 8 22.33 -21.99 -39.42
C ILE A 8 22.09 -21.95 -37.90
N GLU A 9 21.89 -23.11 -37.28
CA GLU A 9 21.67 -23.26 -35.83
C GLU A 9 22.91 -22.94 -34.98
N GLN A 10 24.10 -22.95 -35.57
CA GLN A 10 25.36 -22.63 -34.89
C GLN A 10 25.76 -21.15 -35.06
N LEU A 11 24.99 -20.36 -35.80
CA LEU A 11 25.23 -18.93 -35.94
C LEU A 11 24.85 -18.22 -34.61
N PRO A 12 25.73 -17.38 -34.05
CA PRO A 12 25.49 -16.69 -32.78
C PRO A 12 24.26 -15.77 -32.83
N GLU A 13 23.86 -15.34 -34.02
CA GLU A 13 22.72 -14.46 -34.31
C GLU A 13 21.36 -15.17 -34.15
N THR A 14 21.32 -16.51 -34.16
CA THR A 14 20.09 -17.32 -34.05
C THR A 14 19.78 -17.75 -32.62
N LYS A 15 20.63 -17.39 -31.64
CA LYS A 15 20.36 -17.70 -30.23
C LYS A 15 19.13 -16.93 -29.75
N VAL A 16 18.07 -17.67 -29.40
CA VAL A 16 16.86 -17.12 -28.77
C VAL A 16 17.26 -16.47 -27.44
N LEU A 17 17.41 -15.15 -27.46
CA LEU A 17 17.61 -14.34 -26.27
C LEU A 17 16.30 -14.30 -25.49
N SER A 18 16.20 -15.14 -24.46
CA SER A 18 15.15 -15.01 -23.44
C SER A 18 15.44 -13.72 -22.66
N VAL A 19 14.80 -12.63 -23.05
CA VAL A 19 14.85 -11.36 -22.31
C VAL A 19 13.87 -11.48 -21.15
N SER A 20 14.39 -11.57 -19.93
CA SER A 20 13.60 -11.42 -18.72
C SER A 20 13.33 -9.93 -18.48
N VAL A 21 12.15 -9.45 -18.88
CA VAL A 21 11.70 -8.10 -18.51
C VAL A 21 11.31 -8.12 -17.04
N GLN A 22 12.16 -7.54 -16.20
CA GLN A 22 11.79 -7.20 -14.82
C GLN A 22 10.88 -5.97 -14.90
N VAL A 23 9.56 -6.17 -14.83
CA VAL A 23 8.64 -5.06 -14.62
C VAL A 23 8.84 -4.61 -13.18
N GLU A 24 9.54 -3.50 -12.99
CA GLU A 24 9.60 -2.85 -11.69
C GLU A 24 8.17 -2.57 -11.23
N PRO A 25 7.78 -2.97 -10.01
CA PRO A 25 6.46 -2.64 -9.49
C PRO A 25 6.26 -1.13 -9.59
N GLU A 26 5.08 -0.69 -10.06
CA GLU A 26 4.79 0.73 -10.20
C GLU A 26 5.14 1.45 -8.89
N ALA A 27 6.15 2.32 -8.96
CA ALA A 27 6.62 3.03 -7.79
C ALA A 27 5.46 3.85 -7.19
N GLU A 28 5.33 3.83 -5.87
CA GLU A 28 4.37 4.68 -5.20
C GLU A 28 4.64 6.15 -5.56
N TRP A 29 3.68 6.81 -6.21
CA TRP A 29 3.86 8.18 -6.72
C TRP A 29 4.18 9.21 -5.61
N PHE A 30 3.86 8.86 -4.36
CA PHE A 30 4.11 9.62 -3.15
C PHE A 30 5.48 9.30 -2.50
N SER A 31 6.35 8.53 -3.15
CA SER A 31 7.73 8.26 -2.70
C SER A 31 8.57 9.53 -2.48
N ARG A 32 8.21 10.63 -3.15
CA ARG A 32 8.84 11.95 -2.99
C ARG A 32 8.65 12.60 -1.62
N PHE A 33 7.66 12.17 -0.83
CA PHE A 33 7.38 12.77 0.46
C PHE A 33 8.33 12.24 1.54
N SER A 34 8.81 13.12 2.41
CA SER A 34 9.66 12.75 3.55
C SER A 34 8.92 12.77 4.90
N SER A 35 7.66 13.23 4.90
CA SER A 35 6.83 13.39 6.10
C SER A 35 5.42 12.88 5.85
N TYR A 36 4.98 11.96 6.72
CA TYR A 36 3.62 11.41 6.72
C TYR A 36 2.55 12.50 6.76
N HIS A 37 2.67 13.45 7.70
CA HIS A 37 1.68 14.51 7.88
C HIS A 37 1.60 15.43 6.66
N ASN A 38 2.74 15.80 6.09
CA ASN A 38 2.77 16.64 4.89
C ASN A 38 2.14 15.90 3.70
N MET A 39 2.48 14.63 3.50
CA MET A 39 1.90 13.80 2.45
C MET A 39 0.37 13.77 2.53
N VAL A 40 -0.19 13.37 3.68
CA VAL A 40 -1.66 13.27 3.86
C VAL A 40 -2.34 14.62 3.61
N ARG A 41 -1.76 15.73 4.08
CA ARG A 41 -2.31 17.08 3.88
C ARG A 41 -2.27 17.51 2.42
N VAL A 42 -1.17 17.25 1.71
CA VAL A 42 -1.06 17.60 0.29
C VAL A 42 -2.09 16.81 -0.52
N VAL A 43 -2.26 15.50 -0.25
CA VAL A 43 -3.31 14.70 -0.91
C VAL A 43 -4.70 15.24 -0.62
N ALA A 44 -4.97 15.64 0.63
CA ALA A 44 -6.26 16.23 1.01
C ALA A 44 -6.54 17.54 0.26
N TRP A 45 -5.54 18.41 0.12
CA TRP A 45 -5.67 19.62 -0.68
C TRP A 45 -5.88 19.34 -2.17
N MET A 46 -5.15 18.38 -2.74
CA MET A 46 -5.33 17.95 -4.13
C MET A 46 -6.77 17.46 -4.38
N ARG A 47 -7.31 16.66 -3.46
CA ARG A 47 -8.69 16.18 -3.56
C ARG A 47 -9.71 17.30 -3.44
N ARG A 48 -9.48 18.24 -2.52
CA ARG A 48 -10.34 19.42 -2.35
C ARG A 48 -10.34 20.29 -3.61
N PHE A 49 -9.18 20.49 -4.22
CA PHE A 49 -9.06 21.16 -5.50
C PHE A 49 -9.86 20.44 -6.59
N ALA A 50 -9.70 19.11 -6.71
CA ALA A 50 -10.46 18.31 -7.67
C ALA A 50 -11.98 18.36 -7.40
N GLY A 51 -12.40 18.39 -6.13
CA GLY A 51 -13.80 18.58 -5.73
C GLY A 51 -14.35 19.94 -6.15
N ARG A 52 -13.61 21.03 -5.92
CA ARG A 52 -13.97 22.37 -6.37
C ARG A 52 -14.10 22.46 -7.89
N ALA A 53 -13.18 21.83 -8.64
CA ALA A 53 -13.26 21.74 -10.09
C ALA A 53 -14.51 20.99 -10.58
N ARG A 54 -15.09 20.13 -9.72
CA ARG A 54 -16.36 19.41 -9.93
C ARG A 54 -17.54 20.09 -9.24
N GLN A 55 -17.44 21.37 -8.92
CA GLN A 55 -18.49 22.19 -8.31
C GLN A 55 -18.93 21.72 -6.91
N GLN A 56 -18.07 20.98 -6.20
CA GLN A 56 -18.34 20.64 -4.80
C GLN A 56 -18.07 21.87 -3.92
N THR A 57 -19.06 22.20 -3.09
CA THR A 57 -18.93 23.25 -2.07
C THR A 57 -18.28 22.66 -0.83
N HIS A 58 -17.25 23.33 -0.33
CA HIS A 58 -16.69 23.03 0.98
C HIS A 58 -17.00 24.19 1.93
N THR A 59 -17.47 23.86 3.12
CA THR A 59 -17.99 24.84 4.10
C THR A 59 -16.91 25.49 4.97
N THR A 60 -15.74 24.87 5.09
CA THR A 60 -14.63 25.35 5.93
C THR A 60 -13.50 25.95 5.10
N ASP A 61 -12.53 26.63 5.71
CA ASP A 61 -11.28 27.01 5.03
C ASP A 61 -10.10 26.09 5.38
N TYR A 62 -10.26 25.26 6.42
CA TYR A 62 -9.26 24.31 6.88
C TYR A 62 -9.61 22.86 6.48
N LEU A 63 -8.61 21.98 6.47
CA LEU A 63 -8.80 20.55 6.26
C LEU A 63 -9.45 19.92 7.50
N THR A 64 -10.55 19.22 7.28
CA THR A 64 -11.26 18.47 8.31
C THR A 64 -10.59 17.12 8.59
N ARG A 65 -10.91 16.52 9.74
CA ARG A 65 -10.47 15.15 10.07
C ARG A 65 -10.96 14.15 9.02
N GLU A 66 -12.20 14.31 8.55
CA GLU A 66 -12.81 13.51 7.49
C GLU A 66 -11.94 13.56 6.22
N GLU A 67 -11.59 14.76 5.74
CA GLU A 67 -10.78 14.94 4.53
C GLU A 67 -9.37 14.33 4.66
N LEU A 68 -8.76 14.42 5.84
CA LEU A 68 -7.47 13.80 6.11
C LEU A 68 -7.58 12.27 6.13
N GLY A 69 -8.59 11.72 6.81
CA GLY A 69 -8.84 10.28 6.90
C GLY A 69 -9.13 9.68 5.52
N GLU A 70 -9.99 10.33 4.76
CA GLU A 70 -10.29 9.96 3.40
C GLU A 70 -9.01 9.98 2.53
N SER A 71 -8.12 10.95 2.72
CA SER A 71 -6.90 11.09 1.91
C SER A 71 -5.87 10.03 2.25
N LEU A 72 -5.82 9.63 3.52
CA LEU A 72 -5.07 8.47 3.96
C LEU A 72 -5.58 7.18 3.29
N ILE A 73 -6.88 7.01 3.13
CA ILE A 73 -7.45 5.85 2.42
C ILE A 73 -7.01 5.81 0.95
N VAL A 74 -6.91 6.95 0.27
CA VAL A 74 -6.38 7.01 -1.10
C VAL A 74 -4.91 6.54 -1.16
N LEU A 75 -4.09 6.99 -0.21
CA LEU A 75 -2.69 6.57 -0.11
C LEU A 75 -2.56 5.06 0.19
N VAL A 76 -3.40 4.55 1.10
CA VAL A 76 -3.48 3.12 1.42
C VAL A 76 -3.84 2.31 0.17
N LYS A 77 -4.87 2.72 -0.57
CA LYS A 77 -5.28 2.01 -1.81
C LYS A 77 -4.12 1.92 -2.79
N GLN A 78 -3.43 3.03 -3.02
CA GLN A 78 -2.27 3.04 -3.91
C GLN A 78 -1.17 2.09 -3.40
N SER A 79 -0.83 2.15 -2.11
CA SER A 79 0.16 1.24 -1.50
C SER A 79 -0.22 -0.23 -1.69
N GLN A 80 -1.49 -0.57 -1.46
CA GLN A 80 -2.00 -1.93 -1.63
C GLN A 80 -2.02 -2.36 -3.09
N THR A 81 -2.30 -1.46 -4.03
CA THR A 81 -2.17 -1.75 -5.47
C THR A 81 -0.71 -2.03 -5.86
N CYS A 82 0.25 -1.29 -5.31
CA CYS A 82 1.67 -1.50 -5.63
C CYS A 82 2.21 -2.81 -5.03
N TRP A 83 1.88 -3.11 -3.76
CA TRP A 83 2.56 -4.16 -3.00
C TRP A 83 1.70 -5.38 -2.66
N LEU A 84 0.38 -5.23 -2.68
CA LEU A 84 -0.59 -6.27 -2.29
C LEU A 84 -1.62 -6.53 -3.41
N SER A 85 -1.30 -6.22 -4.67
CA SER A 85 -2.20 -6.34 -5.82
C SER A 85 -2.81 -7.73 -5.97
N LYS A 86 -1.98 -8.77 -5.84
CA LYS A 86 -2.41 -10.16 -5.91
C LYS A 86 -3.41 -10.48 -4.80
N LEU A 87 -3.12 -10.08 -3.56
CA LEU A 87 -4.01 -10.29 -2.43
C LEU A 87 -5.34 -9.55 -2.62
N HIS A 88 -5.28 -8.30 -3.09
CA HIS A 88 -6.47 -7.50 -3.39
C HIS A 88 -7.36 -8.18 -4.43
N THR A 89 -6.76 -8.67 -5.52
CA THR A 89 -7.44 -9.41 -6.60
C THR A 89 -8.02 -10.73 -6.11
N ASP A 90 -7.27 -11.49 -5.31
CA ASP A 90 -7.74 -12.77 -4.76
C ASP A 90 -8.97 -12.55 -3.86
N LEU A 91 -8.90 -11.60 -2.92
CA LEU A 91 -10.03 -11.27 -2.04
C LEU A 91 -11.23 -10.72 -2.80
N GLY A 92 -11.02 -9.86 -3.80
CA GLY A 92 -12.09 -9.32 -4.64
C GLY A 92 -12.80 -10.37 -5.50
N SER A 93 -12.13 -11.48 -5.80
CA SER A 93 -12.69 -12.62 -6.54
C SER A 93 -13.20 -13.75 -5.63
N GLY A 94 -13.23 -13.53 -4.31
CA GLY A 94 -13.65 -14.54 -3.33
C GLY A 94 -12.64 -15.69 -3.14
N ARG A 95 -11.43 -15.56 -3.68
CA ARG A 95 -10.34 -16.52 -3.48
C ARG A 95 -9.68 -16.32 -2.12
N PRO A 96 -9.22 -17.40 -1.48
CA PRO A 96 -8.52 -17.29 -0.20
C PRO A 96 -7.18 -16.59 -0.39
N ALA A 97 -6.75 -15.88 0.66
CA ALA A 97 -5.42 -15.28 0.70
C ALA A 97 -4.31 -16.34 0.62
N GLN A 98 -3.13 -15.91 0.16
CA GLN A 98 -1.93 -16.74 0.14
C GLN A 98 -1.63 -17.31 1.53
N ARG A 99 -1.04 -18.52 1.60
CA ARG A 99 -0.77 -19.23 2.85
C ARG A 99 -0.02 -18.38 3.90
N SER A 100 0.91 -17.53 3.46
CA SER A 100 1.66 -16.61 4.32
C SER A 100 0.79 -15.58 5.04
N LEU A 101 -0.32 -15.16 4.43
CA LEU A 101 -1.23 -14.15 4.95
C LEU A 101 -2.56 -14.73 5.45
N ALA A 102 -2.87 -16.00 5.14
CA ALA A 102 -4.11 -16.66 5.55
C ALA A 102 -4.34 -16.64 7.07
N GLY A 103 -3.26 -16.70 7.87
CA GLY A 103 -3.33 -16.59 9.33
C GLY A 103 -3.86 -15.24 9.84
N LEU A 104 -3.71 -14.17 9.04
CA LEU A 104 -4.24 -12.84 9.32
C LEU A 104 -5.70 -12.67 8.89
N ARG A 105 -6.32 -13.71 8.30
CA ARG A 105 -7.69 -13.70 7.78
C ARG A 105 -8.04 -12.38 7.06
N PRO A 106 -7.24 -11.95 6.07
CA PRO A 106 -7.42 -10.65 5.46
C PRO A 106 -8.74 -10.60 4.69
N PHE A 107 -9.36 -9.42 4.64
CA PHE A 107 -10.62 -9.19 3.95
C PHE A 107 -10.67 -7.75 3.41
N LEU A 108 -11.56 -7.49 2.46
CA LEU A 108 -11.82 -6.14 1.96
C LEU A 108 -12.90 -5.46 2.83
N ASP A 109 -12.60 -4.27 3.34
CA ASP A 109 -13.58 -3.47 4.07
C ASP A 109 -14.54 -2.70 3.14
N ALA A 110 -15.47 -1.93 3.71
CA ALA A 110 -16.42 -1.10 2.95
C ALA A 110 -15.75 -0.01 2.09
N ARG A 111 -14.50 0.33 2.38
CA ARG A 111 -13.70 1.29 1.61
C ARG A 111 -12.89 0.59 0.51
N CYS A 112 -13.01 -0.74 0.37
CA CYS A 112 -12.24 -1.59 -0.53
C CYS A 112 -10.72 -1.58 -0.25
N VAL A 113 -10.33 -1.42 1.02
CA VAL A 113 -8.94 -1.64 1.45
C VAL A 113 -8.82 -2.98 2.15
N VAL A 114 -7.66 -3.62 2.01
CA VAL A 114 -7.36 -4.88 2.70
C VAL A 114 -7.09 -4.61 4.17
N CYS A 115 -7.88 -5.24 5.04
CA CYS A 115 -7.74 -5.18 6.49
C CYS A 115 -7.42 -6.57 7.05
N VAL A 116 -6.83 -6.61 8.24
CA VAL A 116 -6.58 -7.84 8.98
C VAL A 116 -7.85 -8.25 9.72
N GLY A 117 -8.30 -9.48 9.47
CA GLY A 117 -9.39 -10.11 10.23
C GLY A 117 -8.86 -10.92 11.41
N GLY A 118 -9.74 -11.28 12.35
CA GLY A 118 -9.38 -12.20 13.43
C GLY A 118 -9.94 -11.86 14.81
N ARG A 119 -9.11 -12.06 15.84
CA ARG A 119 -9.47 -12.24 17.27
C ARG A 119 -10.34 -11.15 17.91
N LEU A 120 -10.49 -9.98 17.29
CA LEU A 120 -11.29 -8.85 17.79
C LEU A 120 -12.63 -8.65 17.08
N THR A 121 -13.01 -9.54 16.15
CA THR A 121 -14.32 -9.50 15.47
C THR A 121 -15.53 -9.55 16.41
N ARG A 122 -15.35 -10.01 17.66
CA ARG A 122 -16.41 -10.11 18.69
C ARG A 122 -16.22 -9.20 19.91
N SER A 123 -15.32 -8.21 19.87
CA SER A 123 -15.14 -7.28 20.99
C SER A 123 -16.11 -6.09 20.91
N ASN A 124 -16.33 -5.36 22.02
CA ASN A 124 -17.17 -4.15 22.06
C ASN A 124 -16.43 -2.88 21.60
N LEU A 125 -15.26 -2.99 20.97
CA LEU A 125 -14.47 -1.84 20.51
C LEU A 125 -15.14 -1.13 19.31
N THR A 126 -14.83 0.14 19.07
CA THR A 126 -15.24 0.86 17.87
C THR A 126 -14.62 0.25 16.61
N SER A 127 -15.32 0.28 15.47
CA SER A 127 -14.94 -0.41 14.23
C SER A 127 -13.52 -0.07 13.72
N ASP A 128 -13.05 1.18 13.94
CA ASP A 128 -11.71 1.61 13.55
C ASP A 128 -10.58 1.00 14.41
N ASP A 129 -10.85 0.55 15.64
CA ASP A 129 -9.86 -0.13 16.49
C ASP A 129 -9.86 -1.66 16.30
N LYS A 130 -10.83 -2.21 15.54
CA LYS A 130 -11.07 -3.66 15.47
C LYS A 130 -10.26 -4.36 14.39
N GLN A 131 -9.92 -3.67 13.31
CA GLN A 131 -9.47 -4.28 12.05
C GLN A 131 -8.40 -3.40 11.39
N PRO A 132 -7.12 -3.52 11.80
CA PRO A 132 -6.07 -2.68 11.26
C PRO A 132 -5.88 -2.93 9.75
N ILE A 133 -5.59 -1.85 9.03
CA ILE A 133 -5.33 -1.85 7.59
C ILE A 133 -4.01 -2.56 7.32
N LEU A 134 -4.02 -3.51 6.39
CA LEU A 134 -2.83 -4.26 6.02
C LEU A 134 -1.91 -3.41 5.11
N LEU A 135 -0.64 -3.29 5.47
CA LEU A 135 0.38 -2.62 4.66
C LEU A 135 1.61 -3.52 4.49
N ALA A 136 2.27 -3.44 3.34
CA ALA A 136 3.54 -4.11 3.11
C ALA A 136 4.69 -3.32 3.75
N LYS A 137 5.71 -4.00 4.30
CA LYS A 137 6.91 -3.32 4.84
C LYS A 137 7.66 -2.52 3.79
N GLU A 138 7.58 -2.94 2.52
CA GLU A 138 8.25 -2.34 1.37
C GLU A 138 7.61 -1.01 0.96
N SER A 139 6.38 -0.76 1.40
CA SER A 139 5.68 0.48 1.10
C SER A 139 6.37 1.68 1.78
N HIS A 140 6.58 2.73 1.01
CA HIS A 140 7.03 4.03 1.51
C HIS A 140 6.04 4.62 2.52
N LEU A 141 4.75 4.32 2.36
CA LEU A 141 3.73 4.69 3.35
C LEU A 141 4.04 4.07 4.72
N SER A 142 4.42 2.79 4.77
CA SER A 142 4.82 2.10 6.00
C SER A 142 6.05 2.76 6.64
N VAL A 143 7.04 3.13 5.83
CA VAL A 143 8.24 3.86 6.29
C VAL A 143 7.89 5.21 6.89
N LEU A 144 7.04 6.00 6.21
CA LEU A 144 6.62 7.30 6.70
C LEU A 144 5.77 7.21 7.98
N ILE A 145 4.91 6.20 8.11
CA ILE A 145 4.13 5.94 9.33
C ILE A 145 5.06 5.59 10.49
N ALA A 146 6.02 4.69 10.27
CA ALA A 146 7.00 4.33 11.30
C ALA A 146 7.82 5.54 11.75
N ARG A 147 8.31 6.34 10.78
CA ARG A 147 9.04 7.58 11.05
C ARG A 147 8.19 8.60 11.81
N HIS A 148 6.92 8.75 11.47
CA HIS A 148 6.00 9.65 12.16
C HIS A 148 5.90 9.31 13.65
N TRP A 149 5.59 8.06 13.98
CA TRP A 149 5.47 7.64 15.37
C TRP A 149 6.81 7.66 16.11
N HIS A 150 7.91 7.34 15.43
CA HIS A 150 9.25 7.48 15.99
C HIS A 150 9.54 8.92 16.45
N LEU A 151 9.20 9.92 15.63
CA LEU A 151 9.39 11.33 15.97
C LEU A 151 8.40 11.82 17.04
N VAL A 152 7.11 11.47 16.92
CA VAL A 152 6.06 11.87 17.88
C VAL A 152 6.32 11.33 19.28
N THR A 153 6.92 10.14 19.39
CA THR A 153 7.23 9.50 20.67
C THR A 153 8.64 9.80 21.18
N CYS A 154 9.29 10.84 20.64
CA CYS A 154 10.65 11.25 21.00
C CYS A 154 11.65 10.08 20.94
N HIS A 155 11.64 9.33 19.83
CA HIS A 155 12.53 8.20 19.57
C HIS A 155 12.32 7.01 20.50
N SER A 156 11.08 6.77 20.92
CA SER A 156 10.74 5.59 21.74
C SER A 156 11.13 4.28 21.05
N GLY A 157 11.34 3.24 21.87
CA GLY A 157 11.75 1.94 21.38
C GLY A 157 10.73 1.28 20.44
N PRO A 158 11.14 0.28 19.63
CA PRO A 158 10.29 -0.35 18.61
C PRO A 158 8.97 -0.90 19.15
N ARG A 159 8.95 -1.42 20.39
CA ARG A 159 7.72 -1.97 21.01
C ARG A 159 6.61 -0.92 21.15
N VAL A 160 6.97 0.30 21.55
CA VAL A 160 6.01 1.41 21.70
C VAL A 160 5.53 1.87 20.34
N ILE A 161 6.44 1.97 19.36
CA ILE A 161 6.09 2.36 18.00
C ILE A 161 5.15 1.32 17.37
N THR A 162 5.48 0.04 17.47
CA THR A 162 4.64 -1.04 16.94
C THR A 162 3.27 -1.07 17.61
N SER A 163 3.17 -0.86 18.92
CA SER A 163 1.86 -0.83 19.60
C SER A 163 1.00 0.35 19.14
N LEU A 164 1.59 1.50 18.79
CA LEU A 164 0.87 2.65 18.26
C LEU A 164 0.44 2.45 16.81
N ILE A 165 1.33 1.90 15.97
CA ILE A 165 1.03 1.59 14.56
C ILE A 165 -0.09 0.55 14.47
N THR A 166 -0.01 -0.53 15.25
CA THR A 166 -0.97 -1.66 15.22
C THR A 166 -2.40 -1.31 15.61
N ARG A 167 -2.63 -0.11 16.17
CA ARG A 167 -3.99 0.42 16.40
C ARG A 167 -4.73 0.70 15.10
N GLN A 168 -4.01 1.05 14.03
CA GLN A 168 -4.61 1.43 12.75
C GLN A 168 -4.06 0.63 11.57
N PHE A 169 -2.81 0.17 11.65
CA PHE A 169 -2.09 -0.46 10.56
C PHE A 169 -1.36 -1.73 11.01
N TRP A 170 -1.46 -2.78 10.20
CA TRP A 170 -0.69 -4.00 10.37
C TRP A 170 0.33 -4.11 9.24
N ILE A 171 1.60 -3.87 9.57
CA ILE A 171 2.70 -3.95 8.60
C ILE A 171 3.19 -5.40 8.52
N VAL A 172 3.05 -6.04 7.36
CA VAL A 172 3.57 -7.39 7.11
C VAL A 172 5.01 -7.36 6.64
N VAL A 173 5.80 -8.28 7.18
CA VAL A 173 7.22 -8.49 6.91
C VAL A 173 7.44 -9.71 6.04
#